data_AF-A0A147EP23-F1
#
_entry.id   AF-A0A147EP23-F1
#
_cell.length_a   1.000
_cell.length_b   1.000
_cell.length_c   1.000
_cell.angle_alpha   90.00
_cell.angle_beta   90.00
_cell.angle_gamma   90.00
#
_symmetry.space_group_name_H-M   'P 1'
#
loop_
_entity.id
_entity.type
_entity.pdbx_description
1 polymer ?
#
loop_
_entity_poly.entity_id
_entity_poly.type
_entity_poly.pdbx_seq_one_letter_code
_entity_poly.pdbx_strand_id
1 'polypeptide(L)'
;MVRRSVSQAVIGLLRSLVATVATVAPSERRSGPVAERPANNGRPSGAQAGVDDLTNAEIRALAPSYDPDLDGSPDPGEIVWAWVPYAEHDGRGKDRPVLIIARIDARTTAGCALSTKHHPGFVSVGSGGWDA
;
A
#
# COMPACT_ATOMS: atom_id res chain seq x y z
N MET A 1 -35.08 42.86 7.14
CA MET A 1 -35.01 41.92 6.00
C MET A 1 -33.56 41.82 5.57
N VAL A 2 -32.82 40.80 6.03
CA VAL A 2 -31.40 40.59 5.68
C VAL A 2 -31.27 39.14 5.21
N ARG A 3 -31.17 38.95 3.89
CA ARG A 3 -30.80 37.66 3.29
C ARG A 3 -29.29 37.57 3.32
N ARG A 4 -28.73 36.78 4.25
CA ARG A 4 -27.32 36.37 4.21
C ARG A 4 -27.26 34.91 3.77
N SER A 5 -26.81 34.74 2.54
CA SER A 5 -26.30 33.49 1.97
C SER A 5 -25.19 32.97 2.88
N VAL A 6 -25.30 31.72 3.34
CA VAL A 6 -24.20 31.01 4.01
C VAL A 6 -23.66 29.98 3.03
N SER A 7 -22.43 30.26 2.66
CA SER A 7 -21.56 29.60 1.72
C SER A 7 -21.34 28.11 1.98
N GLN A 8 -21.18 27.41 0.86
CA GLN A 8 -20.27 26.28 0.61
C GLN A 8 -20.38 25.05 1.51
N ALA A 9 -20.89 24.00 0.89
CA ALA A 9 -20.88 22.63 1.35
C ALA A 9 -19.53 22.24 1.97
N VAL A 10 -19.63 21.72 3.19
CA VAL A 10 -18.58 21.06 3.95
C VAL A 10 -17.96 19.94 3.10
N ILE A 11 -16.79 20.20 2.51
CA ILE A 11 -15.89 19.13 2.02
C ILE A 11 -15.20 18.56 3.26
N GLY A 12 -15.92 17.73 3.98
CA GLY A 12 -15.41 17.05 5.17
C GLY A 12 -16.00 15.67 5.21
N LEU A 13 -15.33 14.70 4.58
CA LEU A 13 -15.61 13.29 4.84
C LEU A 13 -14.40 12.43 4.48
N LEU A 14 -13.82 11.83 5.54
CA LEU A 14 -13.14 10.53 5.58
C LEU A 14 -12.10 10.25 4.48
N ARG A 15 -10.82 10.47 4.79
CA ARG A 15 -9.75 9.78 4.06
C ARG A 15 -9.78 8.30 4.46
N SER A 16 -10.42 7.53 3.60
CA SER A 16 -10.52 6.08 3.58
C SER A 16 -9.19 5.39 3.90
N LEU A 17 -9.32 4.15 4.41
CA LEU A 17 -8.33 3.09 4.27
C LEU A 17 -7.58 3.27 2.93
N VAL A 18 -6.29 3.61 2.98
CA VAL A 18 -5.47 3.77 1.77
C VAL A 18 -5.20 2.35 1.27
N ALA A 19 -6.06 1.93 0.35
CA ALA A 19 -5.92 0.69 -0.39
C ALA A 19 -5.03 0.99 -1.60
N THR A 20 -3.94 0.24 -1.69
CA THR A 20 -2.88 0.48 -2.65
C THR A 20 -2.65 -0.80 -3.45
N VAL A 21 -2.47 -0.66 -4.76
CA VAL A 21 -2.11 -1.74 -5.66
C VAL A 21 -0.61 -1.84 -5.75
N ALA A 22 -0.02 -3.02 -5.59
CA ALA A 22 1.38 -3.28 -5.92
C ALA A 22 1.43 -4.20 -7.15
N THR A 23 2.09 -3.75 -8.23
CA THR A 23 2.33 -4.58 -9.42
C THR A 23 3.69 -5.26 -9.37
N VAL A 24 3.76 -6.55 -9.07
CA VAL A 24 5.01 -7.32 -9.05
C VAL A 24 5.44 -7.66 -10.47
N ALA A 25 6.63 -7.22 -10.86
CA ALA A 25 7.33 -7.85 -11.97
C ALA A 25 7.96 -9.16 -11.47
N PRO A 26 7.86 -10.28 -12.21
CA PRO A 26 8.45 -11.55 -11.80
C PRO A 26 9.95 -11.36 -11.60
N SER A 27 10.42 -11.60 -10.38
CA SER A 27 11.84 -11.62 -10.08
C SER A 27 12.36 -13.00 -10.46
N GLU A 28 12.92 -13.14 -11.67
CA GLU A 28 13.76 -14.31 -11.96
C GLU A 28 14.89 -14.34 -10.93
N ARG A 29 15.01 -15.45 -10.18
CA ARG A 29 16.09 -15.66 -9.20
C ARG A 29 17.44 -15.45 -9.89
N ARG A 30 18.02 -14.26 -9.80
CA ARG A 30 19.41 -14.02 -10.18
C ARG A 30 20.29 -14.41 -9.01
N SER A 31 20.75 -15.66 -9.01
CA SER A 31 21.93 -16.05 -8.24
C SER A 31 23.16 -15.36 -8.85
N GLY A 32 23.71 -14.37 -8.15
CA GLY A 32 24.95 -13.68 -8.54
C GLY A 32 25.66 -13.09 -7.31
N PRO A 33 27.01 -13.02 -7.30
CA PRO A 33 27.77 -12.79 -6.09
C PRO A 33 27.66 -11.34 -5.60
N VAL A 34 27.69 -11.18 -4.27
CA VAL A 34 27.72 -9.89 -3.56
C VAL A 34 28.96 -9.10 -3.97
N ALA A 35 28.77 -8.02 -4.72
CA ALA A 35 29.78 -6.99 -4.97
C ALA A 35 29.31 -5.65 -4.35
N GLU A 36 30.25 -4.98 -3.69
CA GLU A 36 30.08 -3.78 -2.86
C GLU A 36 29.27 -2.65 -3.54
N ARG A 37 28.38 -2.02 -2.76
CA ARG A 37 27.41 -1.02 -3.25
C ARG A 37 27.88 0.40 -2.90
N PRO A 38 28.06 1.32 -3.87
CA PRO A 38 28.21 2.74 -3.55
C PRO A 38 26.85 3.31 -3.11
N ALA A 39 26.91 4.33 -2.24
CA ALA A 39 25.73 5.03 -1.72
C ALA A 39 24.99 5.76 -2.85
N ASN A 40 23.86 5.20 -3.28
CA ASN A 40 22.92 5.87 -4.19
C ASN A 40 21.70 6.35 -3.41
N ASN A 41 21.64 7.66 -3.18
CA ASN A 41 20.47 8.33 -2.64
C ASN A 41 19.34 8.31 -3.68
N GLY A 42 18.26 7.57 -3.39
CA GLY A 42 16.92 7.93 -3.88
C GLY A 42 16.18 6.96 -4.79
N ARG A 43 16.72 5.80 -5.15
CA ARG A 43 15.92 4.75 -5.82
C ARG A 43 16.59 3.38 -5.72
N PRO A 44 16.01 2.38 -5.04
CA PRO A 44 16.46 1.00 -5.22
C PRO A 44 16.08 0.55 -6.65
N SER A 45 17.10 0.41 -7.50
CA SER A 45 16.98 -0.18 -8.83
C SER A 45 16.84 -1.70 -8.71
N GLY A 46 15.64 -2.15 -8.38
CA GLY A 46 15.22 -3.54 -8.51
C GLY A 46 13.72 -3.51 -8.75
N ALA A 47 13.30 -3.66 -10.00
CA ALA A 47 11.91 -3.83 -10.46
C ALA A 47 10.85 -3.30 -9.47
N GLN A 48 10.81 -1.98 -9.24
CA GLN A 48 9.84 -1.42 -8.31
C GLN A 48 8.46 -1.59 -8.91
N ALA A 49 7.66 -2.41 -8.24
CA ALA A 49 6.25 -2.47 -8.44
C ALA A 49 5.67 -1.06 -8.47
N GLY A 50 4.87 -0.74 -9.49
CA GLY A 50 4.04 0.46 -9.47
C GLY A 50 3.07 0.35 -8.30
N VAL A 51 3.04 1.38 -7.48
CA VAL A 51 2.23 1.46 -6.27
C VAL A 51 1.22 2.60 -6.46
N ASP A 52 -0.05 2.25 -6.70
CA ASP A 52 -1.12 3.21 -7.04
C ASP A 52 -2.33 3.07 -6.11
N ASP A 53 -3.06 4.16 -5.88
CA ASP A 53 -4.27 4.14 -5.07
C ASP A 53 -5.46 3.55 -5.84
N LEU A 54 -6.29 2.77 -5.16
CA LEU A 54 -7.51 2.19 -5.74
C LEU A 54 -8.69 3.16 -5.73
N THR A 55 -9.48 3.13 -6.79
CA THR A 55 -10.80 3.78 -6.82
C THR A 55 -11.80 3.03 -5.94
N ASN A 56 -12.86 3.71 -5.51
CA ASN A 56 -13.95 3.09 -4.74
C ASN A 56 -14.61 1.91 -5.47
N ALA A 57 -14.65 1.94 -6.81
CA ALA A 57 -15.22 0.85 -7.60
C ALA A 57 -14.32 -0.39 -7.56
N GLU A 58 -13.01 -0.20 -7.70
CA GLU A 58 -12.04 -1.29 -7.61
C GLU A 58 -11.98 -1.88 -6.21
N ILE A 59 -12.01 -1.04 -5.16
CA ILE A 59 -12.08 -1.51 -3.75
C ILE A 59 -13.29 -2.42 -3.54
N ARG A 60 -14.45 -2.08 -4.10
CA ARG A 60 -15.67 -2.89 -3.99
C ARG A 60 -15.61 -4.20 -4.79
N ALA A 61 -14.75 -4.28 -5.80
CA ALA A 61 -14.55 -5.46 -6.61
C ALA A 61 -13.48 -6.41 -6.02
N LEU A 62 -12.70 -5.97 -5.04
CA LEU A 62 -11.71 -6.82 -4.38
C LEU A 62 -12.39 -8.03 -3.73
N ALA A 63 -11.75 -9.19 -3.86
CA ALA A 63 -12.09 -10.40 -3.14
C ALA A 63 -10.97 -10.71 -2.13
N PRO A 64 -11.11 -10.30 -0.86
CA PRO A 64 -10.09 -10.58 0.14
C PRO A 64 -9.90 -12.08 0.39
N SER A 65 -8.67 -12.50 0.56
CA SER A 65 -8.30 -13.89 0.84
C SER A 65 -7.14 -13.99 1.83
N TYR A 66 -6.93 -15.19 2.36
CA TYR A 66 -5.77 -15.51 3.19
C TYR A 66 -5.14 -16.78 2.63
N ASP A 67 -3.99 -16.62 1.99
CA ASP A 67 -3.22 -17.68 1.33
C ASP A 67 -1.74 -17.25 1.28
N PRO A 68 -1.08 -17.06 2.44
CA PRO A 68 0.30 -16.58 2.46
C PRO A 68 1.26 -17.67 1.96
N ASP A 69 2.20 -17.30 1.09
CA ASP A 69 3.24 -18.18 0.55
C ASP A 69 4.59 -17.44 0.51
N LEU A 70 5.59 -17.99 1.20
CA LEU A 70 6.92 -17.38 1.35
C LEU A 70 7.80 -17.63 0.11
N ASP A 71 7.28 -17.33 -1.08
CA ASP A 71 7.96 -17.52 -2.37
C ASP A 71 8.72 -16.27 -2.85
N GLY A 72 8.51 -15.14 -2.17
CA GLY A 72 9.10 -13.83 -2.46
C GLY A 72 8.18 -12.90 -3.25
N SER A 73 7.03 -13.37 -3.68
CA SER A 73 5.90 -12.59 -4.16
C SER A 73 5.02 -12.16 -2.97
N PRO A 74 4.38 -10.99 -3.04
CA PRO A 74 3.39 -10.57 -2.06
C PRO A 74 2.09 -11.38 -2.23
N ASP A 75 1.73 -12.14 -1.19
CA ASP A 75 0.54 -12.98 -1.17
C ASP A 75 -0.51 -12.51 -0.15
N PRO A 76 -1.82 -12.70 -0.40
CA PRO A 76 -2.88 -12.32 0.54
C PRO A 76 -2.67 -12.92 1.93
N GLY A 77 -2.63 -12.05 2.95
CA GLY A 77 -2.32 -12.43 4.34
C GLY A 77 -0.90 -12.06 4.77
N GLU A 78 -0.02 -11.66 3.85
CA GLU A 78 1.34 -11.25 4.16
C GLU A 78 1.48 -9.75 4.42
N ILE A 79 2.49 -9.37 5.21
CA ILE A 79 2.91 -7.98 5.38
C ILE A 79 4.26 -7.80 4.68
N VAL A 80 4.28 -6.95 3.66
CA VAL A 80 5.48 -6.66 2.88
C VAL A 80 5.91 -5.21 3.06
N TRP A 81 7.20 -4.94 2.94
CA TRP A 81 7.71 -3.58 2.86
C TRP A 81 7.65 -3.08 1.42
N ALA A 82 6.94 -1.98 1.20
CA ALA A 82 6.78 -1.38 -0.11
C ALA A 82 7.03 0.13 -0.06
N TRP A 83 7.50 0.68 -1.18
CA TRP A 83 7.58 2.12 -1.37
C TRP A 83 6.19 2.68 -1.67
N VAL A 84 5.58 3.39 -0.71
CA VAL A 84 4.24 3.97 -0.86
C VAL A 84 4.36 5.46 -1.21
N PRO A 85 3.80 5.92 -2.34
CA PRO A 85 3.81 7.33 -2.71
C PRO A 85 3.00 8.17 -1.71
N TYR A 86 3.31 9.45 -1.61
CA TYR A 86 2.43 10.37 -0.90
C TYR A 86 1.19 10.71 -1.75
N ALA A 87 0.10 11.10 -1.08
CA ALA A 87 -1.18 11.42 -1.72
C ALA A 87 -1.10 12.64 -2.65
N GLU A 88 -0.06 13.45 -2.52
CA GLU A 88 0.24 14.58 -3.41
C GLU A 88 0.72 14.13 -4.80
N HIS A 89 1.07 12.86 -4.98
CA HIS A 89 1.58 12.27 -6.24
C HIS A 89 2.76 13.03 -6.85
N ASP A 90 3.60 13.65 -6.02
CA ASP A 90 4.75 14.45 -6.45
C ASP A 90 6.05 13.64 -6.64
N GLY A 91 5.90 12.32 -6.79
CA GLY A 91 7.01 11.37 -6.93
C GLY A 91 7.75 11.05 -5.63
N ARG A 92 7.43 11.73 -4.52
CA ARG A 92 7.93 11.36 -3.20
C ARG A 92 7.05 10.26 -2.58
N GLY A 93 7.65 9.56 -1.64
CA GLY A 93 7.00 8.48 -0.90
C GLY A 93 7.83 8.10 0.32
N LYS A 94 7.48 6.96 0.90
CA LYS A 94 8.32 6.32 1.92
C LYS A 94 8.07 4.82 1.94
N ASP A 95 9.03 4.08 2.46
CA ASP A 95 8.85 2.66 2.76
C ASP A 95 7.83 2.50 3.90
N ARG A 96 6.84 1.64 3.68
CA ARG A 96 5.81 1.30 4.66
C ARG A 96 5.55 -0.20 4.68
N PRO A 97 5.17 -0.76 5.84
CA PRO A 97 4.55 -2.06 5.88
C PRO A 97 3.17 -1.97 5.22
N VAL A 98 2.88 -2.91 4.33
CA VAL A 98 1.61 -3.04 3.62
C VAL A 98 1.10 -4.46 3.83
N LEU A 99 -0.11 -4.58 4.39
CA LEU A 99 -0.82 -5.86 4.46
C LEU A 99 -1.44 -6.15 3.10
N ILE A 100 -1.09 -7.25 2.48
CA ILE A 100 -1.71 -7.72 1.24
C ILE A 100 -3.03 -8.40 1.59
N ILE A 101 -4.11 -7.95 0.95
CA ILE A 101 -5.47 -8.41 1.27
C ILE A 101 -6.12 -9.21 0.14
N ALA A 102 -5.71 -8.97 -1.11
CA ALA A 102 -6.35 -9.60 -2.26
C ALA A 102 -5.40 -9.68 -3.46
N ARG A 103 -5.64 -10.68 -4.31
CA ARG A 103 -5.03 -10.79 -5.63
C ARG A 103 -5.99 -10.23 -6.68
N ILE A 104 -5.51 -9.30 -7.51
CA ILE A 104 -6.26 -8.75 -8.63
C ILE A 104 -6.02 -9.61 -9.87
N ASP A 105 -4.76 -9.95 -10.14
CA ASP A 105 -4.32 -10.82 -11.22
C ASP A 105 -2.98 -11.50 -10.90
N ALA A 106 -2.37 -12.19 -11.87
CA ALA A 106 -1.13 -12.95 -11.68
C ALA A 106 0.09 -12.10 -11.26
N ARG A 107 0.06 -10.78 -11.43
CA ARG A 107 1.15 -9.85 -11.12
C ARG A 107 0.73 -8.76 -10.15
N THR A 108 -0.55 -8.58 -9.93
CA THR A 108 -1.08 -7.42 -9.23
C THR A 108 -1.81 -7.82 -7.96
N THR A 109 -1.43 -7.22 -6.85
CA THR A 109 -2.11 -7.41 -5.56
C THR A 109 -2.59 -6.09 -4.98
N ALA A 110 -3.62 -6.16 -4.16
CA ALA A 110 -4.13 -5.04 -3.39
C ALA A 110 -3.73 -5.20 -1.93
N GLY A 111 -3.36 -4.09 -1.29
CA GLY A 111 -2.97 -4.07 0.10
C GLY A 111 -3.38 -2.79 0.81
N CYS A 112 -3.22 -2.77 2.14
CA CYS A 112 -3.49 -1.63 2.99
C CYS A 112 -2.20 -1.21 3.68
N ALA A 113 -1.83 0.08 3.57
CA ALA A 113 -0.67 0.60 4.27
C ALA A 113 -0.92 0.67 5.78
N LEU A 114 0.04 0.18 6.57
CA LEU A 114 -0.05 0.21 8.03
C LEU A 114 0.43 1.56 8.58
N SER A 115 -0.08 1.90 9.74
CA SER A 115 0.34 3.07 10.49
C SER A 115 0.31 2.81 11.99
N THR A 116 1.31 3.34 12.69
CA THR A 116 1.33 3.38 14.16
C THR A 116 0.51 4.55 14.73
N LYS A 117 0.03 5.45 13.86
CA LYS A 117 -0.83 6.57 14.25
C LYS A 117 -2.29 6.18 14.08
N HIS A 118 -3.14 6.67 14.97
CA HIS A 118 -4.57 6.54 14.82
C HIS A 118 -5.07 7.42 13.66
N HIS A 119 -5.88 6.83 12.78
CA HIS A 119 -6.56 7.53 11.70
C HIS A 119 -8.05 7.13 11.72
N PRO A 120 -8.98 8.09 11.52
CA PRO A 120 -10.40 7.76 11.38
C PRO A 120 -10.63 6.76 10.23
N GLY A 121 -11.42 5.71 10.49
CA GLY A 121 -11.74 4.69 9.48
C GLY A 121 -10.66 3.61 9.28
N PHE A 122 -9.58 3.63 10.06
CA PHE A 122 -8.60 2.55 10.08
C PHE A 122 -9.04 1.46 11.06
N VAL A 123 -8.70 0.21 10.73
CA VAL A 123 -8.93 -0.96 11.58
C VAL A 123 -7.63 -1.33 12.28
N SER A 124 -7.68 -1.55 13.60
CA SER A 124 -6.55 -2.05 14.36
C SER A 124 -6.27 -3.52 14.00
N VAL A 125 -5.00 -3.86 13.82
CA VAL A 125 -4.56 -5.25 13.58
C VAL A 125 -4.81 -6.15 14.81
N GLY A 126 -4.96 -5.55 15.99
CA GLY A 126 -5.18 -6.25 17.25
C GLY A 126 -3.87 -6.52 17.98
N SER A 127 -3.92 -7.37 19.00
CA SER A 127 -2.75 -7.91 19.70
C SER A 127 -2.57 -9.40 19.39
N GLY A 128 -1.39 -9.96 19.61
CA GLY A 128 -1.13 -11.38 19.37
C GLY A 128 0.35 -11.73 19.40
N GLY A 129 0.72 -12.99 19.14
CA GLY A 129 2.13 -13.45 19.27
C GLY A 129 3.19 -12.70 18.44
N TRP A 130 2.79 -11.74 17.59
CA TRP A 130 3.65 -10.84 16.84
C TRP A 130 4.04 -9.56 17.60
N ASP A 131 3.39 -9.24 18.73
CA ASP A 131 3.61 -8.02 19.52
C ASP A 131 4.39 -8.23 20.83
N ALA A 132 4.94 -9.43 21.04
CA ALA A 132 5.69 -9.86 22.21
C ALA A 132 7.19 -9.47 22.18
#